data_AF-A0A7K1GPB1-F1
#
_entry.id   AF-A0A7K1GPB1-F1
#
_cell.length_a   1.000
_cell.length_b   1.000
_cell.length_c   1.000
_cell.angle_alpha   90.00
_cell.angle_beta   90.00
_cell.angle_gamma   90.00
#
_symmetry.space_group_name_H-M   'P 1'
#
loop_
_entity.id
_entity.type
_entity.pdbx_description
1 polymer ?
#
loop_
_entity_poly.entity_id
_entity_poly.type
_entity_poly.pdbx_seq_one_letter_code
_entity_poly.pdbx_strand_id
1 'polypeptide(L)'
;MKKLLMFITFAMVGAFGIGCSSDDGTQVIPPEPKQLIIESSLESIIVGDKVTFSVNVNGQSIKGVKLYIEDREIPNPHTFKEAGAFEVVAKKKGY
;
A
#
# COMPACT_ATOMS: atom_id res chain seq x y z
N MET A 1 20.44 56.78 -18.70
CA MET A 1 21.06 56.78 -17.36
C MET A 1 21.07 55.33 -16.87
N LYS A 2 22.06 54.54 -17.30
CA LYS A 2 23.29 54.15 -16.58
C LYS A 2 23.10 52.87 -15.74
N LYS A 3 23.71 51.80 -16.27
CA LYS A 3 24.04 50.52 -15.65
C LYS A 3 24.84 50.74 -14.35
N LEU A 4 24.65 49.93 -13.30
CA LEU A 4 25.70 49.36 -12.41
C LEU A 4 25.02 48.51 -11.32
N LEU A 5 25.11 47.17 -11.34
CA LEU A 5 26.09 46.35 -10.60
C LEU A 5 26.31 46.80 -9.14
N MET A 6 25.89 45.96 -8.19
CA MET A 6 26.61 45.81 -6.92
C MET A 6 26.40 44.41 -6.33
N PHE A 7 27.37 43.55 -6.58
CA PHE A 7 27.70 42.39 -5.74
C PHE A 7 28.12 42.90 -4.37
N ILE A 8 27.52 42.41 -3.27
CA ILE A 8 28.21 42.29 -1.98
C ILE A 8 27.84 40.96 -1.34
N THR A 9 28.82 40.07 -1.40
CA THR A 9 29.10 38.98 -0.46
C THR A 9 29.02 39.44 0.99
N PHE A 10 28.21 38.77 1.81
CA PHE A 10 28.51 38.62 3.22
C PHE A 10 28.71 37.13 3.50
N ALA A 11 29.98 36.78 3.70
CA ALA A 11 30.41 35.53 4.25
C ALA A 11 29.87 35.38 5.69
N MET A 12 30.08 34.17 6.23
CA MET A 12 30.38 33.92 7.65
C MET A 12 29.27 33.23 8.47
N VAL A 13 29.44 31.90 8.55
CA VAL A 13 29.46 31.09 9.78
C VAL A 13 28.15 30.89 10.55
N GLY A 14 27.74 29.62 10.60
CA GLY A 14 26.84 29.05 11.58
C GLY A 14 26.89 27.53 11.50
N ALA A 15 28.04 26.94 11.85
CA ALA A 15 28.18 25.50 12.04
C ALA A 15 27.35 25.10 13.27
N PHE A 16 26.07 24.79 13.07
CA PHE A 16 25.28 24.06 14.05
C PHE A 16 25.69 22.60 13.97
N GLY A 17 26.40 22.16 15.00
CA GLY A 17 26.81 20.78 15.19
C GLY A 17 25.61 19.85 15.09
N ILE A 18 25.67 18.95 14.11
CA ILE A 18 24.82 17.78 14.09
C ILE A 18 25.40 16.85 15.16
N GLY A 19 24.93 17.03 16.41
CA GLY A 19 25.09 16.02 17.43
C GLY A 19 24.29 14.80 17.00
N CYS A 20 24.92 13.86 16.29
CA CYS A 20 24.46 12.48 16.28
C CYS A 20 24.70 11.92 17.68
N SER A 21 23.72 12.10 18.57
CA SER A 21 23.56 11.19 19.69
C SER A 21 23.24 9.83 19.08
N SER A 22 24.21 8.90 19.10
CA SER A 22 23.96 7.48 18.87
C SER A 22 23.01 7.00 19.96
N ASP A 23 21.72 7.13 19.70
CA ASP A 23 20.71 6.43 20.46
C ASP A 23 20.72 4.99 19.92
N ASP A 24 21.46 4.12 20.62
CA ASP A 24 21.41 2.66 20.45
C ASP A 24 20.06 2.14 20.98
N GLY A 25 18.98 2.68 20.42
CA GLY A 25 17.65 2.11 20.53
C GLY A 25 17.63 0.88 19.66
N THR A 26 17.72 -0.30 20.27
CA THR A 26 17.33 -1.54 19.61
C THR A 26 15.87 -1.34 19.20
N GLN A 27 15.65 -0.95 17.95
CA GLN A 27 14.31 -0.84 17.39
C GLN A 27 13.73 -2.24 17.47
N VAL A 28 12.86 -2.45 18.45
CA VAL A 28 11.97 -3.60 18.48
C VAL A 28 11.03 -3.37 17.30
N ILE A 29 11.45 -3.76 16.10
CA ILE A 29 10.63 -3.72 14.90
C ILE A 29 9.42 -4.61 15.25
N PRO A 30 8.23 -4.02 15.43
CA PRO A 30 7.04 -4.83 15.68
C PRO A 30 6.89 -5.79 14.51
N PRO A 31 6.53 -7.06 14.73
CA PRO A 31 6.31 -7.98 13.63
C PRO A 31 5.30 -7.34 12.67
N GLU A 32 5.67 -7.23 11.39
CA GLU A 32 4.79 -6.62 10.41
C GLU A 32 3.41 -7.31 10.45
N PRO A 33 2.31 -6.55 10.46
CA PRO A 33 0.99 -7.13 10.43
C PRO A 33 0.90 -7.98 9.17
N LYS A 34 0.51 -9.25 9.34
CA LYS A 34 0.34 -10.17 8.21
C LYS A 34 -0.82 -9.66 7.37
N GLN A 35 -0.53 -8.91 6.32
CA GLN A 35 -1.55 -8.34 5.44
C GLN A 35 -1.96 -9.37 4.38
N LEU A 36 -3.28 -9.46 4.12
CA LEU A 36 -3.80 -10.21 2.99
C LEU A 36 -3.69 -9.36 1.72
N ILE A 37 -3.07 -9.92 0.69
CA ILE A 37 -2.96 -9.29 -0.64
C ILE A 37 -3.91 -10.03 -1.57
N ILE A 38 -4.81 -9.30 -2.23
CA ILE A 38 -5.77 -9.84 -3.20
C ILE A 38 -5.30 -9.49 -4.60
N GLU A 39 -5.30 -10.47 -5.48
CA GLU A 39 -4.98 -10.31 -6.89
C GLU A 39 -6.17 -10.80 -7.72
N SER A 40 -6.57 -10.02 -8.72
CA SER A 40 -7.61 -10.39 -9.68
C SER A 40 -7.00 -11.11 -10.88
N SER A 41 -7.70 -12.09 -11.42
CA SER A 41 -7.30 -12.75 -12.68
C SER A 41 -7.45 -11.84 -13.91
N LEU A 42 -8.20 -10.74 -13.80
CA LEU A 42 -8.46 -9.80 -14.88
C LEU A 42 -8.17 -8.36 -14.42
N GLU A 43 -7.53 -7.57 -15.30
CA GLU A 43 -7.28 -6.14 -15.08
C GLU A 43 -8.49 -5.26 -15.46
N SER A 44 -9.33 -5.75 -16.38
CA SER A 44 -10.57 -5.12 -16.81
C SER A 44 -11.66 -6.18 -16.86
N ILE A 45 -12.85 -5.85 -16.35
CA ILE A 45 -13.95 -6.80 -16.15
C ILE A 45 -15.16 -6.29 -16.94
N ILE A 46 -15.70 -7.14 -17.80
CA ILE A 46 -16.98 -6.90 -18.48
C ILE A 46 -18.08 -7.61 -17.70
N VAL A 47 -19.28 -7.02 -17.69
CA VAL A 47 -20.45 -7.66 -17.09
C VAL A 47 -20.66 -9.06 -17.68
N GLY A 48 -20.80 -10.05 -16.81
CA GLY A 48 -20.91 -11.47 -17.18
C GLY A 48 -19.59 -12.23 -17.11
N ASP A 49 -18.44 -11.55 -17.00
CA ASP A 49 -17.16 -12.22 -16.83
C ASP A 49 -17.07 -12.96 -15.51
N LYS A 50 -16.35 -14.08 -15.54
CA LYS A 50 -16.03 -14.88 -14.36
C LYS A 50 -14.63 -14.52 -13.89
N VAL A 51 -14.56 -13.83 -12.75
CA VAL A 51 -13.32 -13.34 -12.16
C VAL A 51 -12.88 -14.27 -11.05
N THR A 52 -11.62 -14.68 -11.07
CA THR A 52 -11.01 -15.44 -9.99
C THR A 52 -10.11 -14.52 -9.18
N PHE A 53 -10.14 -14.65 -7.87
CA PHE A 53 -9.24 -13.92 -6.98
C PHE A 53 -8.26 -14.87 -6.30
N SER A 54 -7.00 -14.47 -6.24
CA SER A 54 -5.96 -15.13 -5.47
C SER A 54 -5.67 -14.30 -4.23
N VAL A 55 -5.46 -14.97 -3.09
CA VAL A 55 -5.11 -14.29 -1.83
C VAL A 55 -3.80 -14.83 -1.30
N ASN A 56 -2.83 -13.94 -1.15
CA ASN A 56 -1.47 -14.25 -0.78
C ASN A 56 -1.05 -13.47 0.48
N VAL A 57 -0.10 -14.03 1.21
CA VAL A 57 0.61 -13.38 2.33
C VAL A 57 2.09 -13.57 2.06
N ASN A 58 2.85 -12.48 1.95
CA ASN A 58 4.29 -12.52 1.65
C ASN A 58 4.61 -13.40 0.43
N GLY A 59 3.79 -13.30 -0.62
CA GLY A 59 3.93 -14.06 -1.86
C GLY A 59 3.50 -15.53 -1.80
N GLN A 60 2.97 -16.02 -0.67
CA GLN A 60 2.46 -17.39 -0.54
C GLN A 60 0.93 -17.40 -0.52
N SER A 61 0.33 -18.23 -1.37
CA SER A 61 -1.13 -18.44 -1.36
C SER A 61 -1.59 -19.10 -0.08
N ILE A 62 -2.67 -18.57 0.48
CA ILE A 62 -3.25 -19.07 1.72
C ILE A 62 -4.65 -19.64 1.49
N LYS A 63 -4.98 -20.73 2.19
CA LYS A 63 -6.29 -21.38 2.12
C LYS A 63 -7.25 -20.87 3.19
N GLY A 64 -8.56 -21.09 2.99
CA GLY A 64 -9.59 -20.77 3.99
C GLY A 64 -9.79 -19.27 4.19
N VAL A 65 -9.57 -18.49 3.14
CA VAL A 65 -9.94 -17.07 3.06
C VAL A 65 -11.35 -16.99 2.50
N LYS A 66 -12.13 -16.05 3.02
CA LYS A 66 -13.44 -15.70 2.49
C LYS A 66 -13.36 -14.34 1.80
N LEU A 67 -14.04 -14.21 0.67
CA LEU A 67 -14.11 -12.96 -0.09
C LEU A 67 -15.46 -12.30 0.13
N TYR A 68 -15.46 -10.98 0.16
CA TYR A 68 -16.64 -10.17 0.41
C TYR A 68 -16.69 -9.02 -0.58
N ILE A 69 -17.91 -8.66 -0.98
CA ILE A 69 -18.22 -7.34 -1.53
C ILE A 69 -19.15 -6.70 -0.50
N GLU A 70 -18.76 -5.53 0.01
CA GLU A 70 -19.38 -4.94 1.19
C GLU A 70 -19.35 -5.95 2.35
N ASP A 71 -20.51 -6.35 2.87
CA ASP A 71 -20.65 -7.36 3.93
C ASP A 71 -21.17 -8.72 3.45
N ARG A 72 -21.31 -8.91 2.13
CA ARG A 72 -21.78 -10.16 1.54
C ARG A 72 -20.62 -11.05 1.12
N GLU A 73 -20.58 -12.28 1.65
CA GLU A 73 -19.63 -13.29 1.18
C GLU A 73 -19.92 -13.65 -0.29
N ILE A 74 -18.89 -13.65 -1.12
CA ILE A 74 -18.98 -13.99 -2.54
C ILE A 74 -18.28 -15.33 -2.82
N PRO A 75 -18.76 -16.11 -3.81
CA PRO A 75 -18.03 -17.28 -4.28
C PRO A 75 -16.75 -16.86 -5.02
N ASN A 76 -15.78 -17.77 -5.10
CA ASN A 76 -14.62 -17.64 -5.95
C ASN A 76 -14.56 -18.88 -6.86
N PRO A 77 -14.73 -18.75 -8.18
CA PRO A 77 -14.83 -17.49 -8.92
C PRO A 77 -16.17 -16.75 -8.75
N HIS A 78 -16.15 -15.43 -8.98
CA HIS A 78 -17.31 -14.54 -8.90
C HIS A 78 -17.71 -14.01 -10.30
N THR A 79 -19.00 -13.81 -10.54
CA THR A 79 -19.50 -13.18 -11.77
C THR A 79 -20.21 -11.88 -11.44
N PHE A 80 -19.66 -10.77 -11.95
CA PHE A 80 -20.25 -9.44 -11.81
C PHE A 80 -21.39 -9.27 -12.82
N LYS A 81 -22.60 -9.01 -12.32
CA LYS A 81 -23.82 -8.92 -13.13
C LYS A 81 -24.23 -7.49 -13.49
N GLU A 82 -23.58 -6.52 -12.87
CA GLU A 82 -23.88 -5.10 -13.01
C GLU A 82 -22.56 -4.36 -13.20
N ALA A 83 -22.58 -3.28 -14.00
CA ALA A 83 -21.43 -2.42 -14.18
C ALA A 83 -21.31 -1.48 -12.97
N GLY A 84 -20.10 -1.35 -12.43
CA GLY A 84 -19.85 -0.50 -11.27
C GLY A 84 -18.47 -0.74 -10.66
N ALA A 85 -18.14 0.07 -9.66
CA ALA A 85 -16.97 -0.15 -8.82
C ALA A 85 -17.37 -1.07 -7.66
N PHE A 86 -16.62 -2.17 -7.49
CA PHE A 86 -16.82 -3.11 -6.38
C PHE A 86 -15.52 -3.22 -5.60
N GLU A 87 -15.61 -3.01 -4.29
CA GLU A 87 -14.49 -3.28 -3.38
C GLU A 87 -14.56 -4.74 -2.94
N VAL A 88 -13.56 -5.53 -3.31
CA VAL A 88 -13.44 -6.92 -2.89
C VAL A 88 -12.50 -7.00 -1.70
N VAL A 89 -12.99 -7.55 -0.60
CA VAL A 89 -12.24 -7.67 0.66
C VAL A 89 -12.06 -9.15 1.02
N ALA A 90 -10.84 -9.52 1.38
CA ALA A 90 -10.49 -10.84 1.88
C ALA A 90 -10.48 -10.82 3.42
N LYS A 91 -11.14 -11.79 4.04
CA LYS A 91 -11.12 -11.97 5.51
C LYS A 91 -10.73 -13.39 5.87
N LYS A 92 -9.90 -13.52 6.90
CA LYS A 92 -9.50 -14.81 7.49
C LYS A 92 -9.22 -14.59 8.98
N LYS A 93 -9.66 -15.51 9.84
CA LYS A 93 -9.38 -15.42 11.28
C LYS A 93 -7.85 -15.38 11.51
N GLY A 94 -7.39 -14.38 12.27
CA GLY A 94 -5.97 -14.17 12.59
C GLY A 94 -5.21 -13.28 11.59
N TYR A 95 -5.94 -12.60 10.71
CA TYR A 95 -5.48 -11.60 9.75
C TYR A 95 -6.41 -10.39 9.80
#